data_AF-A0A0Q8F2A1-F1
#
_entry.id   AF-A0A0Q8F2A1-F1
#
_cell.length_a   1.000
_cell.length_b   1.000
_cell.length_c   1.000
_cell.angle_alpha   90.00
_cell.angle_beta   90.00
_cell.angle_gamma   90.00
#
_symmetry.space_group_name_H-M   'P 1'
#
loop_
_entity.id
_entity.type
_entity.pdbx_description
1 polymer ?
#
loop_
_entity_poly.entity_id
_entity_poly.type
_entity_poly.pdbx_seq_one_letter_code
_entity_poly.pdbx_strand_id
1 'polypeptide(L)'
;MRNRVVKNDDVSVMFLCRHAVMAGLLLCGVLPVKAGSTTGMESRTPVDGSATMSESASLATPAKHWEPGKEQRQVNASTQSEAGSGENQQWLLLRSLTESRPHFVGVMPALPPADVRAAFPHRITIVVAYEEDEKGLPLYADDLEALNGLEDDIREWDPDRRVFLNAARSTGLGERRWILYASDVAAMEALVPENDFMDISAEHDPEWSEIAAILAGIPKAH
;
A
#
# COMPACT_ATOMS: atom_id res chain seq x y z
N MET A 1 -9.26 -44.64 -11.65
CA MET A 1 -9.37 -43.18 -11.84
C MET A 1 -8.54 -42.52 -10.74
N ARG A 2 -7.45 -41.83 -11.09
CA ARG A 2 -6.49 -41.24 -10.14
C ARG A 2 -6.66 -39.72 -10.19
N ASN A 3 -6.96 -39.11 -9.04
CA ASN A 3 -7.04 -37.66 -8.89
C ASN A 3 -5.63 -37.06 -8.95
N ARG A 4 -5.46 -36.05 -9.80
CA ARG A 4 -4.24 -35.28 -9.95
C ARG A 4 -4.36 -34.04 -9.07
N VAL A 5 -3.48 -33.94 -8.09
CA VAL A 5 -3.23 -32.73 -7.30
C VAL A 5 -2.62 -31.70 -8.23
N VAL A 6 -3.23 -30.52 -8.33
CA VAL A 6 -2.61 -29.33 -8.94
C VAL A 6 -1.92 -28.58 -7.81
N LYS A 7 -0.59 -28.55 -7.85
CA LYS A 7 0.22 -27.59 -7.10
C LYS A 7 0.26 -26.32 -7.95
N ASN A 8 -0.09 -25.17 -7.36
CA ASN A 8 0.27 -23.87 -7.91
C ASN A 8 1.60 -23.47 -7.30
N ASP A 9 2.59 -23.32 -8.16
CA ASP A 9 3.91 -22.79 -7.86
C ASP A 9 3.88 -21.25 -7.90
N ASP A 10 4.70 -20.65 -7.04
CA ASP A 10 5.41 -19.37 -7.15
C ASP A 10 4.68 -18.13 -7.72
N VAL A 11 4.37 -17.18 -6.83
CA VAL A 11 4.35 -15.74 -7.18
C VAL A 11 5.54 -15.08 -6.48
N SER A 12 6.56 -14.78 -7.27
CA SER A 12 7.68 -13.91 -6.88
C SER A 12 7.25 -12.46 -7.04
N VAL A 13 7.20 -11.70 -5.94
CA VAL A 13 7.03 -10.24 -5.98
C VAL A 13 8.42 -9.61 -6.13
N MET A 14 8.70 -9.07 -7.32
CA MET A 14 9.88 -8.23 -7.57
C MET A 14 9.60 -6.81 -7.08
N PHE A 15 10.31 -6.38 -6.04
CA PHE A 15 10.42 -4.96 -5.69
C PHE A 15 11.40 -4.27 -6.64
N LEU A 16 10.87 -3.39 -7.50
CA LEU A 16 11.66 -2.47 -8.30
C LEU A 16 11.85 -1.16 -7.52
N CYS A 17 13.01 -1.02 -6.86
CA CYS A 17 13.51 0.27 -6.40
C CYS A 17 13.80 1.17 -7.62
N ARG A 18 12.91 2.13 -7.90
CA ARG A 18 13.22 3.24 -8.81
C ARG A 18 13.74 4.43 -8.01
N HIS A 19 15.02 4.72 -8.17
CA HIS A 19 15.60 6.02 -7.88
C HIS A 19 14.95 7.08 -8.78
N ALA A 20 14.33 8.10 -8.19
CA ALA A 20 13.97 9.32 -8.89
C ALA A 20 15.01 10.41 -8.57
N VAL A 21 15.81 10.72 -9.59
CA VAL A 21 16.63 11.92 -9.73
C VAL A 21 15.76 12.99 -10.40
N MET A 22 15.60 14.17 -9.79
CA MET A 22 15.34 15.45 -10.47
C MET A 22 15.81 16.56 -9.51
N ALA A 23 16.98 17.18 -9.67
CA ALA A 23 17.40 18.10 -10.73
C ALA A 23 16.41 19.27 -10.91
N GLY A 24 16.82 20.44 -10.39
CA GLY A 24 15.99 21.64 -10.29
C GLY A 24 15.76 22.39 -11.58
N LEU A 25 14.81 23.34 -11.51
CA LEU A 25 14.64 24.38 -12.51
C LEU A 25 14.44 25.74 -11.82
N LEU A 26 15.36 26.65 -12.13
CA LEU A 26 15.32 28.07 -11.85
C LEU A 26 14.79 28.80 -13.10
N LEU A 27 13.73 29.58 -12.89
CA LEU A 27 13.28 30.84 -13.51
C LEU A 27 13.80 31.33 -14.89
N CYS A 28 12.82 31.94 -15.59
CA CYS A 28 12.87 33.08 -16.52
C CYS A 28 13.15 32.85 -18.02
N GLY A 29 12.30 33.48 -18.85
CA GLY A 29 12.76 34.09 -20.10
C GLY A 29 11.86 33.92 -21.33
N VAL A 30 11.25 35.03 -21.76
CA VAL A 30 10.43 35.20 -22.97
C VAL A 30 11.30 35.36 -24.23
N LEU A 31 10.90 34.73 -25.35
CA LEU A 31 10.75 35.26 -26.73
C LEU A 31 11.12 34.24 -27.83
N PRO A 32 10.45 34.29 -29.00
CA PRO A 32 10.61 33.32 -30.10
C PRO A 32 11.69 33.76 -31.10
N VAL A 33 12.25 32.84 -31.91
CA VAL A 33 12.73 33.12 -33.28
C VAL A 33 13.26 31.84 -34.00
N LYS A 34 12.84 31.75 -35.27
CA LYS A 34 13.39 31.10 -36.48
C LYS A 34 13.95 29.67 -36.49
N ALA A 35 13.38 28.94 -37.46
CA ALA A 35 13.96 27.84 -38.21
C ALA A 35 15.36 28.16 -38.79
N GLY A 36 16.23 27.15 -38.74
CA GLY A 36 17.52 27.10 -39.41
C GLY A 36 18.00 25.66 -39.51
N SER A 37 17.83 25.07 -40.68
CA SER A 37 18.42 23.80 -41.11
C SER A 37 19.95 23.96 -41.23
N THR A 38 20.73 23.04 -40.69
CA THR A 38 22.08 22.77 -41.22
C THR A 38 22.54 21.34 -40.91
N THR A 39 22.89 20.67 -41.99
CA THR A 39 23.54 19.38 -42.14
C THR A 39 24.96 19.38 -41.55
N GLY A 40 25.40 18.29 -40.94
CA GLY A 40 26.76 18.14 -40.43
C GLY A 40 27.14 16.67 -40.23
N MET A 41 27.61 16.06 -41.31
CA MET A 41 28.29 14.77 -41.36
C MET A 41 29.65 14.89 -40.66
N GLU A 42 30.01 14.01 -39.74
CA GLU A 42 31.40 13.56 -39.59
C GLU A 42 31.50 12.21 -38.88
N SER A 43 32.11 11.27 -39.60
CA SER A 43 32.45 9.91 -39.24
C SER A 43 33.78 9.89 -38.50
N ARG A 44 33.94 9.00 -37.50
CA ARG A 44 35.22 8.34 -37.18
C ARG A 44 35.01 7.10 -36.29
N THR A 45 35.77 6.08 -36.65
CA THR A 45 35.73 4.67 -36.25
C THR A 45 36.73 4.40 -35.09
N PRO A 46 37.18 3.15 -34.84
CA PRO A 46 36.93 2.41 -33.60
C PRO A 46 38.18 2.27 -32.71
N VAL A 47 38.03 1.84 -31.47
CA VAL A 47 39.16 1.29 -30.69
C VAL A 47 38.71 0.02 -29.98
N ASP A 48 39.27 -1.08 -30.46
CA ASP A 48 39.37 -2.37 -29.78
C ASP A 48 40.22 -2.26 -28.51
N GLY A 49 39.76 -2.91 -27.44
CA GLY A 49 40.51 -3.09 -26.20
C GLY A 49 40.23 -4.47 -25.62
N SER A 50 41.05 -5.45 -26.02
CA SER A 50 41.06 -6.81 -25.51
C SER A 50 41.64 -6.91 -24.09
N ALA A 51 41.23 -8.00 -23.42
CA ALA A 51 41.87 -8.72 -22.32
C ALA A 51 41.76 -8.14 -20.90
N THR A 52 41.14 -8.89 -19.99
CA THR A 52 41.85 -9.89 -19.18
C THR A 52 40.86 -10.77 -18.41
N MET A 53 41.13 -12.08 -18.42
CA MET A 53 40.53 -13.03 -17.49
C MET A 53 41.09 -12.77 -16.09
N SER A 54 40.24 -12.82 -15.07
CA SER A 54 40.67 -13.07 -13.70
C SER A 54 39.75 -14.09 -13.07
N GLU A 55 40.42 -15.17 -12.72
CA GLU A 55 39.98 -16.39 -12.08
C GLU A 55 39.80 -16.18 -10.58
N SER A 56 38.99 -17.04 -9.97
CA SER A 56 39.15 -17.53 -8.60
C SER A 56 38.88 -16.55 -7.43
N ALA A 57 37.72 -16.72 -6.78
CA ALA A 57 37.65 -17.20 -5.39
C ALA A 57 36.19 -17.30 -4.91
N SER A 58 35.66 -18.53 -4.92
CA SER A 58 34.45 -18.88 -4.16
C SER A 58 34.78 -18.85 -2.67
N LEU A 59 34.45 -17.74 -2.00
CA LEU A 59 34.32 -17.70 -0.54
C LEU A 59 32.88 -18.01 -0.18
N ALA A 60 32.64 -19.28 0.15
CA ALA A 60 31.42 -19.73 0.80
C ALA A 60 31.26 -18.95 2.10
N THR A 61 30.35 -17.99 2.10
CA THR A 61 29.93 -17.29 3.32
C THR A 61 29.04 -18.27 4.09
N PRO A 62 29.31 -18.53 5.38
CA PRO A 62 28.44 -19.40 6.18
C PRO A 62 27.05 -18.77 6.22
N ALA A 63 26.06 -19.54 5.77
CA ALA A 63 24.66 -19.22 5.92
C ALA A 63 24.40 -18.91 7.40
N LYS A 64 24.19 -17.64 7.71
CA LYS A 64 23.64 -17.21 8.99
C LYS A 64 22.29 -17.90 9.11
N HIS A 65 22.25 -18.90 9.99
CA HIS A 65 21.03 -19.56 10.41
C HIS A 65 20.13 -18.49 11.04
N TRP A 66 19.21 -17.97 10.23
CA TRP A 66 18.12 -17.12 10.69
C TRP A 66 17.16 -18.04 11.43
N GLU A 67 17.22 -18.03 12.76
CA GLU A 67 16.10 -18.53 13.55
C GLU A 67 14.95 -17.53 13.39
N PRO A 68 13.73 -17.96 13.03
CA PRO A 68 12.57 -17.10 13.08
C PRO A 68 12.34 -16.73 14.54
N GLY A 69 12.89 -15.58 14.93
CA GLY A 69 12.61 -14.95 16.20
C GLY A 69 11.10 -14.86 16.34
N LYS A 70 10.59 -15.44 17.42
CA LYS A 70 9.22 -15.24 17.86
C LYS A 70 9.10 -13.78 18.27
N GLU A 71 8.96 -12.89 17.30
CA GLU A 71 8.65 -11.49 17.54
C GLU A 71 7.27 -11.50 18.19
N GLN A 72 7.25 -11.41 19.52
CA GLN A 72 6.02 -11.36 20.30
C GLN A 72 5.33 -10.05 19.97
N ARG A 73 4.45 -10.11 18.97
CA ARG A 73 3.58 -9.01 18.58
C ARG A 73 2.61 -8.74 19.73
N GLN A 74 2.94 -7.79 20.59
CA GLN A 74 2.04 -7.35 21.66
C GLN A 74 0.94 -6.48 21.01
N VAL A 75 -0.27 -7.03 20.95
CA VAL A 75 -1.45 -6.33 20.40
C VAL A 75 -2.30 -5.83 21.55
N ASN A 76 -2.43 -4.51 21.66
CA ASN A 76 -3.37 -3.87 22.58
C ASN A 76 -4.61 -3.45 21.80
N ALA A 77 -5.80 -3.83 22.27
CA ALA A 77 -7.08 -3.48 21.64
C ALA A 77 -7.84 -2.46 22.51
N SER A 78 -8.47 -1.48 21.87
CA SER A 78 -9.35 -0.50 22.52
C SER A 78 -10.52 -0.16 21.61
N THR A 79 -11.72 -0.04 22.17
CA THR A 79 -12.91 0.38 21.41
C THR A 79 -12.99 1.90 21.42
N GLN A 80 -13.11 2.51 20.24
CA GLN A 80 -13.40 3.94 20.10
C GLN A 80 -14.71 4.11 19.31
N SER A 81 -15.55 5.03 19.78
CA SER A 81 -16.75 5.47 19.04
C SER A 81 -16.39 6.78 18.36
N GLU A 82 -16.41 6.81 17.03
CA GLU A 82 -16.27 8.06 16.28
C GLU A 82 -17.64 8.75 16.22
N ALA A 83 -17.72 9.98 16.74
CA ALA A 83 -18.94 10.78 16.71
C ALA A 83 -19.04 11.54 15.38
N GLY A 84 -19.55 10.87 14.35
CA GLY A 84 -19.91 11.43 13.04
C GLY A 84 -21.28 10.89 12.62
N SER A 85 -22.07 11.69 11.90
CA SER A 85 -23.52 11.58 11.73
C SER A 85 -24.12 10.18 11.49
N GLY A 86 -25.17 9.85 12.26
CA GLY A 86 -26.26 8.94 11.84
C GLY A 86 -26.19 7.52 12.37
N GLU A 87 -25.02 6.87 12.30
CA GLU A 87 -24.81 5.52 12.82
C GLU A 87 -23.47 5.51 13.57
N ASN A 88 -23.49 5.26 14.87
CA ASN A 88 -22.27 5.12 15.69
C ASN A 88 -21.48 3.89 15.19
N GLN A 89 -20.68 4.04 14.15
CA GLN A 89 -19.80 3.00 13.68
C GLN A 89 -18.72 2.80 14.74
N GLN A 90 -18.86 1.72 15.50
CA GLN A 90 -17.85 1.33 16.48
C GLN A 90 -16.64 0.80 15.73
N TRP A 91 -15.46 1.27 16.10
CA TRP A 91 -14.20 0.80 15.56
C TRP A 91 -13.38 0.13 16.67
N LEU A 92 -12.75 -0.99 16.35
CA LEU A 92 -11.68 -1.56 17.17
C LEU A 92 -10.36 -0.95 16.72
N LEU A 93 -9.73 -0.23 17.64
CA LEU A 93 -8.38 0.28 17.45
C LEU A 93 -7.38 -0.71 18.05
N LEU A 94 -6.58 -1.30 17.18
CA LEU A 94 -5.49 -2.19 17.52
C LEU A 94 -4.18 -1.43 17.41
N ARG A 95 -3.33 -1.60 18.40
CA ARG A 95 -1.94 -1.13 18.36
C ARG A 95 -1.02 -2.33 18.44
N SER A 96 -0.09 -2.40 17.50
CA SER A 96 1.02 -3.36 17.50
C SER A 96 2.35 -2.62 17.39
N LEU A 97 3.45 -3.31 17.74
CA LEU A 97 4.80 -2.87 17.43
C LEU A 97 5.37 -3.77 16.34
N THR A 98 5.92 -3.17 15.29
CA THR A 98 6.65 -3.85 14.22
C THR A 98 8.04 -3.22 14.18
N GLU A 99 9.10 -4.00 14.39
CA GLU A 99 10.47 -3.45 14.45
C GLU A 99 10.64 -2.30 15.47
N SER A 100 9.97 -2.39 16.62
CA SER A 100 9.89 -1.33 17.65
C SER A 100 9.13 -0.05 17.25
N ARG A 101 8.56 0.02 16.03
CA ARG A 101 7.74 1.14 15.57
C ARG A 101 6.26 0.86 15.79
N PRO A 102 5.47 1.82 16.28
CA PRO A 102 4.03 1.68 16.38
C PRO A 102 3.37 1.47 15.01
N HIS A 103 2.47 0.50 14.95
CA HIS A 103 1.58 0.27 13.83
C HIS A 103 0.15 0.19 14.36
N PHE A 104 -0.70 1.08 13.87
CA PHE A 104 -2.09 1.23 14.28
C PHE A 104 -3.01 0.63 13.23
N VAL A 105 -4.02 -0.12 13.65
CA VAL A 105 -5.05 -0.68 12.78
C VAL A 105 -6.42 -0.37 13.37
N GLY A 106 -7.23 0.39 12.66
CA GLY A 106 -8.67 0.50 12.91
C GLY A 106 -9.39 -0.55 12.09
N VAL A 107 -10.23 -1.37 12.71
CA VAL A 107 -11.04 -2.38 12.00
C VAL A 107 -12.47 -2.39 12.56
N MET A 108 -13.44 -2.71 11.71
CA MET A 108 -14.80 -2.97 12.19
C MET A 108 -14.81 -4.12 13.21
N PRO A 109 -15.69 -4.12 14.24
CA PRO A 109 -15.63 -5.04 15.36
C PRO A 109 -16.03 -6.48 15.04
N ALA A 110 -16.77 -6.68 13.95
CA ALA A 110 -17.24 -7.98 13.50
C ALA A 110 -17.44 -7.97 11.99
N LEU A 111 -17.35 -9.14 11.37
CA LEU A 111 -17.72 -9.30 9.96
C LEU A 111 -19.21 -9.02 9.76
N PRO A 112 -19.60 -8.39 8.64
CA PRO A 112 -20.99 -8.28 8.26
C PRO A 112 -21.66 -9.66 8.07
N PRO A 113 -23.00 -9.72 8.13
CA PRO A 113 -23.77 -10.88 7.69
C PRO A 113 -23.38 -11.35 6.28
N ALA A 114 -23.56 -12.64 5.99
CA ALA A 114 -23.11 -13.25 4.73
C ALA A 114 -23.80 -12.67 3.49
N ASP A 115 -25.06 -12.27 3.59
CA ASP A 115 -25.81 -11.58 2.53
C ASP A 115 -25.21 -10.20 2.21
N VAL A 116 -24.76 -9.47 3.23
CA VAL A 116 -24.03 -8.21 3.03
C VAL A 116 -22.68 -8.49 2.39
N ARG A 117 -21.88 -9.45 2.92
CA ARG A 117 -20.57 -9.78 2.31
C ARG A 117 -20.69 -10.18 0.85
N ALA A 118 -21.72 -10.96 0.49
CA ALA A 118 -21.98 -11.37 -0.88
C ALA A 118 -22.33 -10.18 -1.81
N ALA A 119 -22.88 -9.09 -1.27
CA ALA A 119 -23.15 -7.86 -2.03
C ALA A 119 -21.90 -7.02 -2.30
N PHE A 120 -20.81 -7.23 -1.54
CA PHE A 120 -19.54 -6.50 -1.68
C PHE A 120 -18.37 -7.48 -1.81
N PRO A 121 -18.24 -8.17 -2.96
CA PRO A 121 -17.28 -9.26 -3.09
C PRO A 121 -15.89 -8.80 -3.53
N HIS A 122 -15.65 -7.49 -3.69
CA HIS A 122 -14.37 -6.96 -4.15
C HIS A 122 -13.67 -6.19 -3.04
N ARG A 123 -12.47 -6.61 -2.65
CA ARG A 123 -11.59 -5.87 -1.75
C ARG A 123 -10.83 -4.82 -2.55
N ILE A 124 -11.00 -3.57 -2.18
CA ILE A 124 -10.22 -2.44 -2.65
C ILE A 124 -9.18 -2.11 -1.57
N THR A 125 -7.92 -2.04 -1.97
CA THR A 125 -6.84 -1.56 -1.11
C THR A 125 -6.33 -0.25 -1.68
N ILE A 126 -6.39 0.80 -0.86
CA ILE A 126 -5.79 2.10 -1.15
C ILE A 126 -4.57 2.24 -0.25
N VAL A 127 -3.39 2.49 -0.83
CA VAL A 127 -2.14 2.72 -0.09
C VAL A 127 -1.62 4.10 -0.45
N VAL A 128 -1.37 4.92 0.56
CA VAL A 128 -0.71 6.22 0.41
C VAL A 128 0.57 6.21 1.22
N ALA A 129 1.71 6.35 0.54
CA ALA A 129 3.01 6.46 1.18
C ALA A 129 3.23 7.89 1.71
N TYR A 130 3.93 8.01 2.83
CA TYR A 130 4.31 9.31 3.42
C TYR A 130 5.76 9.25 3.91
N GLU A 131 6.41 10.41 4.07
CA GLU A 131 7.72 10.46 4.71
C GLU A 131 7.54 10.22 6.22
N GLU A 132 8.31 9.31 6.80
CA GLU A 132 8.13 8.89 8.20
C GLU A 132 9.13 9.54 9.16
N ASP A 133 8.68 9.77 10.41
CA ASP A 133 9.55 10.06 11.54
C ASP A 133 10.23 8.79 12.08
N GLU A 134 11.08 8.94 13.11
CA GLU A 134 11.75 7.80 13.76
C GLU A 134 10.79 6.75 14.34
N LYS A 135 9.49 7.05 14.44
CA LYS A 135 8.44 6.18 14.95
C LYS A 135 7.58 5.57 13.83
N GLY A 136 7.85 5.86 12.57
CA GLY A 136 7.06 5.34 11.45
C GLY A 136 5.74 6.08 11.20
N LEU A 137 5.58 7.27 11.78
CA LEU A 137 4.41 8.13 11.61
C LEU A 137 4.73 9.26 10.62
N PRO A 138 3.72 9.93 10.02
CA PRO A 138 3.97 11.03 9.09
C PRO A 138 4.88 12.10 9.70
N LEU A 139 5.96 12.44 9.00
CA LEU A 139 6.95 13.42 9.41
C LEU A 139 6.41 14.84 9.30
N TYR A 140 5.65 15.13 8.24
CA TYR A 140 5.09 16.45 7.98
C TYR A 140 3.61 16.52 8.36
N ALA A 141 3.22 17.68 8.90
CA ALA A 141 1.83 17.96 9.22
C ALA A 141 0.94 17.97 7.97
N ASP A 142 1.47 18.44 6.84
CA ASP A 142 0.76 18.50 5.56
C ASP A 142 0.39 17.10 5.05
N ASP A 143 1.28 16.10 5.24
CA ASP A 143 0.97 14.70 4.92
C ASP A 143 -0.19 14.20 5.78
N LEU A 144 -0.16 14.50 7.08
CA LEU A 144 -1.24 14.10 7.99
C LEU A 144 -2.57 14.78 7.64
N GLU A 145 -2.54 16.06 7.26
CA GLU A 145 -3.72 16.81 6.80
C GLU A 145 -4.29 16.21 5.51
N ALA A 146 -3.44 15.90 4.53
CA ALA A 146 -3.85 15.25 3.28
C ALA A 146 -4.46 13.86 3.53
N LEU A 147 -3.85 13.05 4.40
CA LEU A 147 -4.36 11.73 4.78
C LEU A 147 -5.71 11.80 5.50
N ASN A 148 -5.94 12.83 6.32
CA ASN A 148 -7.21 13.05 6.99
C ASN A 148 -8.27 13.60 6.03
N GLY A 149 -7.89 14.48 5.10
CA GLY A 149 -8.75 14.94 4.03
C GLY A 149 -9.26 13.79 3.17
N LEU A 150 -8.38 12.86 2.77
CA LEU A 150 -8.78 11.66 2.04
C LEU A 150 -9.71 10.76 2.86
N GLU A 151 -9.51 10.67 4.18
CA GLU A 151 -10.41 9.91 5.05
C GLU A 151 -11.80 10.52 5.14
N ASP A 152 -11.88 11.85 5.19
CA ASP A 152 -13.15 12.57 5.16
C ASP A 152 -13.83 12.43 3.79
N ASP A 153 -13.06 12.53 2.70
CA ASP A 153 -13.55 12.26 1.34
C ASP A 153 -14.12 10.85 1.20
N ILE A 154 -13.41 9.82 1.71
CA ILE A 154 -13.90 8.43 1.73
C ILE A 154 -15.23 8.33 2.50
N ARG A 155 -15.43 9.07 3.59
CA ARG A 155 -16.71 9.08 4.31
C ARG A 155 -17.82 9.75 3.50
N GLU A 156 -17.47 10.70 2.64
CA GLU A 156 -18.41 11.47 1.81
C GLU A 156 -18.72 10.81 0.45
N TRP A 157 -17.87 9.90 -0.04
CA TRP A 157 -18.05 9.26 -1.35
C TRP A 157 -19.31 8.40 -1.46
N ASP A 158 -19.84 7.91 -0.33
CA ASP A 158 -20.97 7.01 -0.34
C ASP A 158 -21.95 7.20 0.85
N PRO A 159 -22.70 8.30 0.88
CA PRO A 159 -23.62 8.56 1.98
C PRO A 159 -24.86 7.63 1.97
N ASP A 160 -25.22 7.07 0.81
CA ASP A 160 -26.46 6.29 0.61
C ASP A 160 -26.41 5.28 -0.56
N ARG A 161 -25.36 5.28 -1.38
CA ARG A 161 -25.28 4.49 -2.63
C ARG A 161 -24.77 3.06 -2.40
N ARG A 162 -24.24 2.72 -1.22
CA ARG A 162 -23.76 1.38 -0.84
C ARG A 162 -22.85 0.78 -1.92
N VAL A 163 -22.03 1.62 -2.53
CA VAL A 163 -20.98 1.25 -3.50
C VAL A 163 -19.85 0.54 -2.77
N PHE A 164 -19.52 0.97 -1.55
CA PHE A 164 -18.51 0.29 -0.74
C PHE A 164 -18.77 0.34 0.77
N LEU A 165 -18.03 -0.48 1.50
CA LEU A 165 -17.97 -0.51 2.96
C LEU A 165 -16.52 -0.32 3.41
N ASN A 166 -16.27 0.71 4.22
CA ASN A 166 -14.97 0.86 4.87
C ASN A 166 -14.83 -0.17 6.00
N ALA A 167 -13.86 -1.07 5.88
CA ALA A 167 -13.73 -2.23 6.75
C ALA A 167 -12.49 -2.17 7.66
N ALA A 168 -11.38 -1.62 7.16
CA ALA A 168 -10.18 -1.41 7.95
C ALA A 168 -9.35 -0.22 7.44
N ARG A 169 -8.59 0.38 8.36
CA ARG A 169 -7.53 1.34 8.07
C ARG A 169 -6.29 0.99 8.87
N SER A 170 -5.11 1.17 8.32
CA SER A 170 -3.85 1.05 9.07
C SER A 170 -2.91 2.21 8.82
N THR A 171 -2.12 2.56 9.82
CA THR A 171 -1.13 3.64 9.77
C THR A 171 0.14 3.20 10.48
N GLY A 172 1.25 3.35 9.79
CA GLY A 172 2.60 3.05 10.27
C GLY A 172 3.50 2.60 9.14
N LEU A 173 4.80 2.53 9.41
CA LEU A 173 5.80 1.99 8.45
C LEU A 173 5.85 2.78 7.12
N GLY A 174 5.68 4.11 7.19
CA GLY A 174 5.74 4.98 6.01
C GLY A 174 4.52 4.91 5.09
N GLU A 175 3.43 4.24 5.51
CA GLU A 175 2.20 4.18 4.71
C GLU A 175 0.93 4.27 5.55
N ARG A 176 -0.12 4.76 4.91
CA ARG A 176 -1.50 4.61 5.35
C ARG A 176 -2.25 3.75 4.35
N ARG A 177 -2.95 2.74 4.84
CA ARG A 177 -3.72 1.80 4.03
C ARG A 177 -5.18 1.84 4.42
N TRP A 178 -6.07 1.87 3.44
CA TRP A 178 -7.50 1.66 3.61
C TRP A 178 -7.91 0.37 2.91
N ILE A 179 -8.80 -0.37 3.56
CA ILE A 179 -9.39 -1.60 3.04
C ILE A 179 -10.89 -1.37 2.97
N LEU A 180 -11.37 -1.25 1.74
CA LEU A 180 -12.78 -1.06 1.42
C LEU A 180 -13.29 -2.32 0.73
N TYR A 181 -14.57 -2.65 0.89
CA TYR A 181 -15.22 -3.70 0.12
C TYR A 181 -16.29 -3.10 -0.77
N ALA A 182 -16.16 -3.29 -2.08
CA ALA A 182 -17.02 -2.68 -3.09
C ALA A 182 -17.95 -3.69 -3.76
N SER A 183 -19.14 -3.21 -4.13
CA SER A 183 -20.10 -3.93 -4.97
C SER A 183 -19.82 -3.73 -6.47
N ASP A 184 -19.26 -2.57 -6.82
CA ASP A 184 -18.85 -2.19 -8.17
C ASP A 184 -17.49 -1.49 -8.13
N VAL A 185 -16.47 -2.15 -8.67
CA VAL A 185 -15.08 -1.65 -8.70
C VAL A 185 -14.97 -0.40 -9.57
N ALA A 186 -15.61 -0.36 -10.73
CA ALA A 186 -15.51 0.76 -11.66
C ALA A 186 -16.20 2.02 -11.10
N ALA A 187 -17.35 1.84 -10.43
CA ALA A 187 -18.01 2.94 -9.73
C ALA A 187 -17.17 3.47 -8.57
N MET A 188 -16.47 2.59 -7.83
CA MET A 188 -15.56 2.97 -6.76
C MET A 188 -14.36 3.75 -7.32
N GLU A 189 -13.69 3.22 -8.34
CA GLU A 189 -12.51 3.87 -8.97
C GLU A 189 -12.85 5.26 -9.50
N ALA A 190 -14.06 5.47 -10.02
CA ALA A 190 -14.52 6.78 -10.47
C ALA A 190 -14.71 7.82 -9.35
N LEU A 191 -14.79 7.40 -8.08
CA LEU A 191 -14.86 8.28 -6.90
C LEU A 191 -13.47 8.64 -6.39
N VAL A 192 -12.47 7.78 -6.61
CA VAL A 192 -11.12 7.98 -6.10
C VAL A 192 -10.39 8.98 -7.01
N PRO A 193 -9.90 10.11 -6.47
CA PRO A 193 -9.14 11.06 -7.27
C PRO A 193 -7.83 10.41 -7.76
N GLU A 194 -7.53 10.55 -9.05
CA GLU A 194 -6.23 10.12 -9.60
C GLU A 194 -5.10 10.91 -8.93
N ASN A 195 -4.17 10.21 -8.29
CA ASN A 195 -3.02 10.81 -7.62
C ASN A 195 -1.80 9.88 -7.73
N ASP A 196 -0.65 10.43 -8.13
CA ASP A 196 0.60 9.69 -8.33
C ASP A 196 1.17 9.07 -7.04
N PHE A 197 0.74 9.54 -5.86
CA PHE A 197 1.20 9.05 -4.55
C PHE A 197 0.31 7.94 -3.96
N MET A 198 -0.75 7.56 -4.68
CA MET A 198 -1.74 6.61 -4.21
C MET A 198 -1.74 5.35 -5.09
N ASP A 199 -1.52 4.20 -4.47
CA ASP A 199 -1.68 2.89 -5.12
C ASP A 199 -3.05 2.31 -4.79
N ILE A 200 -3.79 1.91 -5.83
CA ILE A 200 -5.13 1.34 -5.69
C ILE A 200 -5.11 -0.02 -6.36
N SER A 201 -5.51 -1.04 -5.61
CA SER A 201 -5.69 -2.39 -6.13
C SER A 201 -7.05 -2.94 -5.78
N ALA A 202 -7.60 -3.75 -6.68
CA ALA A 202 -8.87 -4.44 -6.50
C ALA A 202 -8.69 -5.96 -6.64
N GLU A 203 -9.21 -6.71 -5.69
CA GLU A 203 -9.18 -8.18 -5.68
C GLU A 203 -10.57 -8.75 -5.38
N HIS A 204 -10.93 -9.89 -5.97
CA HIS A 204 -12.16 -10.59 -5.61
C HIS A 204 -11.96 -11.39 -4.31
N ASP A 205 -12.62 -10.96 -3.23
CA ASP A 205 -12.55 -11.53 -1.88
C ASP A 205 -13.95 -11.61 -1.24
N PRO A 206 -14.84 -12.50 -1.73
CA PRO A 206 -16.21 -12.62 -1.22
C PRO A 206 -16.27 -13.10 0.23
N GLU A 207 -15.20 -13.74 0.72
CA GLU A 207 -15.13 -14.25 2.09
C GLU A 207 -14.67 -13.19 3.09
N TRP A 208 -14.21 -12.03 2.61
CA TRP A 208 -13.63 -10.98 3.45
C TRP A 208 -12.46 -11.51 4.30
N SER A 209 -11.60 -12.29 3.64
CA SER A 209 -10.54 -13.07 4.28
C SER A 209 -9.56 -12.21 5.08
N GLU A 210 -9.28 -10.99 4.61
CA GLU A 210 -8.42 -10.02 5.29
C GLU A 210 -8.98 -9.59 6.64
N ILE A 211 -10.24 -9.14 6.65
CA ILE A 211 -10.91 -8.67 7.86
C ILE A 211 -11.10 -9.84 8.82
N ALA A 212 -11.44 -11.02 8.30
CA ALA A 212 -11.52 -12.24 9.08
C ALA A 212 -10.18 -12.57 9.77
N ALA A 213 -9.06 -12.44 9.06
CA ALA A 213 -7.72 -12.69 9.60
C ALA A 213 -7.33 -11.66 10.68
N ILE A 214 -7.61 -10.37 10.46
CA ILE A 214 -7.38 -9.32 11.46
C ILE A 214 -8.16 -9.63 12.74
N LEU A 215 -9.47 -9.91 12.61
CA LEU A 215 -10.35 -10.19 13.73
C LEU A 215 -9.98 -11.48 14.49
N ALA A 216 -9.52 -12.51 13.79
CA ALA A 216 -9.05 -13.75 14.41
C ALA A 216 -7.79 -13.55 15.27
N GLY A 217 -6.99 -12.53 14.98
CA GLY A 217 -5.79 -12.17 15.74
C GLY A 217 -6.08 -11.40 17.04
N ILE A 218 -7.32 -10.96 17.28
CA ILE A 218 -7.68 -10.17 18.47
C ILE A 218 -7.88 -11.12 19.66
N PRO A 219 -7.16 -10.94 20.79
CA PRO A 219 -7.39 -11.72 22.00
C PRO A 219 -8.83 -11.54 22.50
N LYS A 220 -9.51 -12.63 22.81
CA LYS A 220 -10.85 -12.56 23.43
C LYS A 220 -10.71 -11.98 24.83
N ALA A 221 -11.44 -10.90 25.12
CA ALA A 221 -11.54 -10.39 26.49
C ALA A 221 -12.19 -11.48 27.36
N HIS A 222 -11.46 -11.91 28.40
CA HIS A 222 -11.93 -12.87 29.41
C HIS A 222 -12.64 -12.16 30.56
#